data_AF-A0A5C6XL52-F1
#
_entry.id   AF-A0A5C6XL52-F1
#
_cell.length_a   1.000
_cell.length_b   1.000
_cell.length_c   1.000
_cell.angle_alpha   90.00
_cell.angle_beta   90.00
_cell.angle_gamma   90.00
#
_symmetry.space_group_name_H-M   'P 1'
#
loop_
_entity.id
_entity.type
_entity.pdbx_description
1 polymer ?
#
loop_
_entity_poly.entity_id
_entity_poly.type
_entity_poly.pdbx_seq_one_letter_code
_entity_poly.pdbx_strand_id
1 'polypeptide(L)'
;MSTSEIDAPLNLRKDRACIDDLLWRLDLPAGTDLSRAPEALAEVGLTRRGQASNLPMWVFFSAEEHRLLVVPATGRLQLRVHYATPREDRISAARDLAERVARALASCRV
;
A
#
# COMPACT_ATOMS: atom_id res chain seq x y z
N MET A 1 19.82 13.93 6.85
CA MET A 1 18.75 13.70 5.87
C MET A 1 17.49 13.33 6.66
N SER A 2 16.56 14.28 6.81
CA SER A 2 15.32 14.05 7.57
C SER A 2 14.44 13.03 6.85
N THR A 3 14.28 11.86 7.46
CA THR A 3 13.15 10.98 7.20
C THR A 3 11.90 11.69 7.68
N SER A 4 11.14 12.28 6.77
CA SER A 4 9.78 12.74 7.06
C SER A 4 8.91 11.50 7.29
N GLU A 5 8.97 10.94 8.49
CA GLU A 5 8.01 9.97 8.96
C GLU A 5 6.67 10.70 9.06
N ILE A 6 5.71 10.23 8.26
CA ILE A 6 4.34 10.70 8.36
C ILE A 6 3.70 9.85 9.44
N ASP A 7 3.08 10.50 10.41
CA ASP A 7 2.25 9.85 11.42
C ASP A 7 1.01 9.28 10.71
N ALA A 8 1.15 8.05 10.23
CA ALA A 8 0.16 7.31 9.47
C ALA A 8 0.20 5.85 9.92
N PRO A 9 -0.95 5.16 9.89
CA PRO A 9 -0.99 3.77 10.29
C PRO A 9 -0.08 2.94 9.37
N LEU A 10 0.61 1.94 9.95
CA LEU A 10 1.60 1.09 9.28
C LEU A 10 2.93 1.75 8.92
N ASN A 11 3.33 2.84 9.59
CA ASN A 11 4.65 3.45 9.42
C ASN A 11 4.94 3.85 7.95
N LEU A 12 4.06 4.69 7.40
CA LEU A 12 4.13 5.17 6.02
C LEU A 12 5.41 5.98 5.78
N ARG A 13 6.27 5.51 4.88
CA ARG A 13 7.55 6.12 4.57
C ARG A 13 7.67 6.41 3.08
N LYS A 14 8.13 7.62 2.73
CA LYS A 14 8.44 7.97 1.34
C LYS A 14 9.56 7.06 0.82
N ASP A 15 9.35 6.49 -0.36
CA ASP A 15 10.35 5.66 -1.04
C ASP A 15 10.95 6.43 -2.22
N ARG A 16 12.07 5.94 -2.77
CA ARG A 16 12.76 6.62 -3.87
C ARG A 16 12.02 6.38 -5.19
N ALA A 17 11.52 7.46 -5.80
CA ALA A 17 11.00 7.45 -7.17
C ALA A 17 11.57 8.63 -7.96
N CYS A 18 11.61 8.49 -9.28
CA CYS A 18 12.02 9.58 -10.19
C CYS A 18 11.05 10.77 -10.15
N ILE A 19 9.82 10.54 -9.71
CA ILE A 19 8.78 11.56 -9.53
C ILE A 19 8.44 11.65 -8.04
N ASP A 20 8.42 12.87 -7.53
CA ASP A 20 8.12 13.15 -6.12
C ASP A 20 6.77 12.59 -5.68
N ASP A 21 6.79 11.97 -4.50
CA ASP A 21 5.62 11.60 -3.68
C ASP A 21 4.69 10.56 -4.31
N LEU A 22 5.16 9.80 -5.31
CA LEU A 22 4.38 8.71 -5.92
C LEU A 22 4.62 7.34 -5.28
N LEU A 23 5.73 7.13 -4.58
CA LEU A 23 6.13 5.82 -4.07
C LEU A 23 6.30 5.86 -2.56
N TRP A 24 5.62 4.93 -1.89
CA TRP A 24 5.62 4.85 -0.44
C TRP A 24 5.73 3.40 0.00
N ARG A 25 6.32 3.21 1.18
CA ARG A 25 6.43 1.92 1.84
C ARG A 25 5.59 1.92 3.11
N LEU A 26 4.99 0.76 3.38
CA LEU A 26 4.32 0.47 4.64
C LEU A 26 5.03 -0.72 5.28
N ASP A 27 5.04 -0.74 6.60
CA ASP A 27 5.45 -1.91 7.37
C ASP A 27 4.22 -2.79 7.64
N LEU A 28 4.35 -4.08 7.34
CA LEU A 28 3.32 -5.05 7.70
C LEU A 28 3.34 -5.26 9.22
N PRO A 29 2.19 -5.21 9.91
CA PRO A 29 2.15 -5.52 11.33
C PRO A 29 2.62 -6.95 11.60
N ALA A 30 3.39 -7.14 12.68
CA ALA A 30 3.75 -8.46 13.14
C ALA A 30 2.51 -9.33 13.39
N GLY A 31 2.56 -10.61 13.02
CA GLY A 31 1.44 -11.54 13.19
C GLY A 31 0.29 -11.36 12.19
N THR A 32 0.47 -10.56 11.12
CA THR A 32 -0.53 -10.47 10.06
C THR A 32 -0.54 -11.75 9.21
N ASP A 33 -1.68 -12.43 9.14
CA ASP A 33 -1.92 -13.54 8.22
C ASP A 33 -2.25 -13.02 6.82
N LEU A 34 -1.23 -13.04 5.96
CA LEU A 34 -1.37 -12.59 4.58
C LEU A 34 -2.25 -13.51 3.70
N SER A 35 -2.57 -14.73 4.13
CA SER A 35 -3.49 -15.58 3.37
C SER A 35 -4.90 -15.00 3.29
N ARG A 36 -5.29 -14.21 4.30
CA ARG A 36 -6.58 -13.52 4.42
C ARG A 36 -6.59 -12.10 3.81
N ALA A 37 -5.41 -11.58 3.48
CA ALA A 37 -5.27 -10.21 2.98
C ALA A 37 -6.04 -9.94 1.68
N PRO A 38 -6.13 -10.85 0.69
CA PRO A 38 -6.87 -10.56 -0.55
C PRO A 38 -8.35 -10.24 -0.31
N GLU A 39 -9.02 -10.97 0.58
CA GLU A 39 -10.43 -10.76 0.91
C GLU A 39 -10.61 -9.46 1.71
N ALA A 40 -9.81 -9.26 2.76
CA ALA A 40 -9.87 -8.05 3.57
C ALA A 40 -9.57 -6.76 2.77
N LEU A 41 -8.64 -6.82 1.81
CA LEU A 41 -8.33 -5.69 0.93
C LEU A 41 -9.49 -5.40 -0.04
N ALA A 42 -10.21 -6.43 -0.50
CA ALA A 42 -11.38 -6.22 -1.36
C ALA A 42 -12.50 -5.46 -0.63
N GLU A 43 -12.71 -5.71 0.66
CA GLU A 43 -13.71 -5.01 1.49
C GLU A 43 -13.45 -3.50 1.60
N VAL A 44 -12.20 -3.05 1.47
CA VAL A 44 -11.82 -1.63 1.47
C VAL A 44 -11.65 -1.05 0.06
N GLY A 45 -12.17 -1.74 -0.96
CA GLY A 45 -12.18 -1.29 -2.35
C GLY A 45 -10.88 -1.52 -3.12
N LEU A 46 -10.00 -2.40 -2.63
CA LEU A 46 -8.76 -2.78 -3.32
C LEU A 46 -8.93 -4.09 -4.08
N THR A 47 -8.97 -4.00 -5.40
CA THR A 47 -9.22 -5.14 -6.27
C THR A 47 -7.93 -5.73 -6.81
N ARG A 48 -7.78 -7.06 -6.73
CA ARG A 48 -6.62 -7.74 -7.30
C ARG A 48 -6.79 -7.86 -8.82
N ARG A 49 -6.04 -7.08 -9.60
CA ARG A 49 -6.02 -7.18 -11.06
C ARG A 49 -4.75 -7.90 -11.52
N GLY A 50 -4.78 -9.24 -11.44
CA GLY A 50 -3.77 -10.14 -11.99
C GLY A 50 -2.45 -10.24 -11.23
N GLN A 51 -1.45 -10.80 -11.89
CA GLN A 51 -0.03 -10.78 -11.48
C GLN A 51 0.71 -9.85 -12.45
N ALA A 52 1.25 -8.74 -11.96
CA ALA A 52 1.96 -7.79 -12.80
C ALA A 52 3.31 -8.33 -13.33
N SER A 53 3.78 -9.48 -12.84
CA SER A 53 5.00 -10.14 -13.28
C SER A 53 5.05 -11.59 -12.80
N ASN A 54 6.05 -12.35 -13.26
CA ASN A 54 6.40 -13.68 -12.75
C ASN A 54 6.91 -13.66 -11.30
N LEU A 55 7.03 -12.48 -10.67
CA LEU A 55 7.39 -12.38 -9.27
C LEU A 55 6.21 -12.81 -8.39
N PRO A 56 6.47 -13.49 -7.25
CA PRO A 56 5.45 -13.89 -6.29
C PRO A 56 4.96 -12.67 -5.49
N MET A 57 4.31 -11.74 -6.16
CA MET A 57 3.69 -10.55 -5.59
C MET A 57 2.24 -10.42 -6.01
N TRP A 58 1.45 -9.79 -5.16
CA TRP A 58 0.07 -9.43 -5.45
C TRP A 58 0.00 -7.93 -5.72
N VAL A 59 -0.78 -7.56 -6.73
CA VAL A 59 -1.02 -6.16 -7.08
C VAL A 59 -2.51 -5.88 -6.96
N PHE A 60 -2.83 -4.90 -6.11
CA PHE A 60 -4.17 -4.44 -5.88
C PHE A 60 -4.33 -3.01 -6.39
N PHE A 61 -5.52 -2.68 -6.87
CA PHE A 61 -5.87 -1.40 -7.46
C PHE A 61 -7.05 -0.79 -6.70
N SER A 62 -6.94 0.50 -6.37
CA SER A 62 -8.06 1.30 -5.91
C SER A 62 -8.91 1.78 -7.09
N ALA A 63 -10.08 2.36 -6.81
CA ALA A 63 -10.92 2.97 -7.84
C ALA A 63 -10.22 4.14 -8.57
N GLU A 64 -9.31 4.82 -7.87
CA GLU A 64 -8.47 5.92 -8.39
C GLU A 64 -7.18 5.42 -9.08
N GLU A 65 -7.12 4.11 -9.39
CA GLU A 65 -5.99 3.44 -10.06
C GLU A 65 -4.65 3.52 -9.29
N HIS A 66 -4.70 3.84 -7.99
CA HIS A 66 -3.56 3.70 -7.09
C HIS A 66 -3.29 2.23 -6.83
N ARG A 67 -2.03 1.88 -6.54
CA ARG A 67 -1.62 0.48 -6.45
C ARG A 67 -1.05 0.16 -5.08
N LEU A 68 -1.43 -1.00 -4.55
CA LEU A 68 -0.75 -1.66 -3.44
C LEU A 68 -0.05 -2.90 -3.98
N LEU A 69 1.25 -2.98 -3.78
CA LEU A 69 2.05 -4.17 -4.03
C LEU A 69 2.29 -4.87 -2.70
N VAL A 70 1.98 -6.16 -2.66
CA VAL A 70 2.21 -7.02 -1.50
C VAL A 70 3.20 -8.11 -1.92
N VAL A 71 4.28 -8.29 -1.15
CA VAL A 71 5.25 -9.37 -1.35
C VAL A 71 5.14 -10.34 -0.19
N PRO A 72 4.30 -11.40 -0.28
CA PRO A 72 4.00 -12.27 0.85
C PRO A 72 5.24 -12.90 1.49
N ALA A 73 6.19 -13.34 0.65
CA ALA A 73 7.43 -13.97 1.11
C ALA A 73 8.31 -13.08 2.00
N THR A 74 8.15 -11.75 1.94
CA THR A 74 8.99 -10.80 2.71
C THR A 74 8.18 -9.89 3.63
N GLY A 75 6.85 -9.99 3.60
CA GLY A 75 5.95 -9.07 4.31
C GLY A 75 6.06 -7.62 3.83
N ARG A 76 6.66 -7.33 2.67
CA ARG A 76 6.82 -5.96 2.18
C ARG A 76 5.55 -5.45 1.52
N LEU A 77 5.19 -4.22 1.86
CA LEU A 77 4.07 -3.48 1.27
C LEU A 77 4.60 -2.19 0.61
N GLN A 78 4.19 -1.95 -0.62
CA GLN A 78 4.53 -0.72 -1.35
C GLN A 78 3.27 -0.10 -1.95
N LEU A 79 3.03 1.16 -1.64
CA LEU A 79 1.97 1.97 -2.23
C LEU A 79 2.51 2.80 -3.39
N ARG A 80 1.71 2.89 -4.45
CA ARG A 80 1.97 3.73 -5.61
C ARG A 80 0.78 4.61 -5.88
N VAL A 81 0.95 5.91 -5.70
CA VAL A 81 -0.04 6.91 -6.13
C VAL A 81 -0.02 6.97 -7.65
N HIS A 82 -1.20 7.09 -8.26
CA HIS A 82 -1.30 7.19 -9.72
C HIS A 82 -0.64 8.49 -10.21
N TYR A 83 0.04 8.45 -11.35
CA TYR A 83 0.83 9.59 -11.83
C TYR A 83 -0.02 10.81 -12.20
N ALA A 84 -1.31 10.60 -12.50
CA ALA A 84 -2.27 11.66 -12.80
C ALA A 84 -2.78 12.40 -11.55
N THR A 85 -2.47 11.93 -10.34
CA THR A 85 -2.85 12.63 -9.10
C THR A 85 -2.08 13.97 -9.01
N PRO A 86 -2.80 15.10 -8.80
CA PRO A 86 -2.18 16.42 -8.60
C PRO A 86 -1.11 16.38 -7.52
N ARG A 87 -0.04 17.16 -7.68
CA ARG A 87 1.15 17.06 -6.82
C ARG A 87 0.80 17.33 -5.36
N GLU A 88 -0.03 18.32 -5.13
CA GLU A 88 -0.58 18.75 -3.84
C GLU A 88 -1.38 17.65 -3.13
N ASP A 89 -2.00 16.73 -3.89
CA ASP A 89 -2.88 15.68 -3.36
C ASP A 89 -2.18 14.33 -3.17
N ARG A 90 -0.92 14.18 -3.62
CA ARG A 90 -0.23 12.88 -3.59
C ARG A 90 -0.03 12.36 -2.17
N ILE A 91 0.30 13.26 -1.24
CA ILE A 91 0.54 12.88 0.16
C ILE A 91 -0.78 12.48 0.83
N SER A 92 -1.86 13.24 0.62
CA SER A 92 -3.18 12.89 1.16
C SER A 92 -3.67 11.57 0.56
N ALA A 93 -3.56 11.37 -0.75
CA ALA A 93 -3.92 10.12 -1.41
C ALA A 93 -3.13 8.91 -0.87
N ALA A 94 -1.83 9.07 -0.61
CA ALA A 94 -1.01 8.02 -0.01
C ALA A 94 -1.44 7.69 1.43
N ARG A 95 -1.78 8.70 2.24
CA ARG A 95 -2.29 8.53 3.61
C ARG A 95 -3.64 7.82 3.61
N ASP A 96 -4.60 8.29 2.81
CA ASP A 96 -5.94 7.70 2.72
C ASP A 96 -5.89 6.23 2.28
N LEU A 97 -4.98 5.91 1.35
CA LEU A 97 -4.75 4.53 0.94
C LEU A 97 -4.08 3.70 2.05
N ALA A 98 -3.09 4.25 2.75
CA ALA A 98 -2.44 3.58 3.88
C ALA A 98 -3.43 3.27 5.01
N GLU A 99 -4.34 4.19 5.33
CA GLU A 99 -5.39 3.99 6.34
C GLU A 99 -6.37 2.88 5.94
N ARG A 100 -6.81 2.86 4.68
CA ARG A 100 -7.66 1.77 4.15
C ARG A 100 -6.97 0.41 4.29
N VAL A 101 -5.70 0.34 3.90
CA VAL A 101 -4.88 -0.87 4.01
C VAL A 101 -4.70 -1.29 5.48
N ALA A 102 -4.44 -0.34 6.37
CA ALA A 102 -4.30 -0.61 7.80
C ALA A 102 -5.57 -1.20 8.43
N ARG A 103 -6.74 -0.64 8.09
CA ARG A 103 -8.04 -1.16 8.54
C ARG A 103 -8.28 -2.58 8.03
N ALA A 104 -7.99 -2.84 6.76
CA ALA A 104 -8.10 -4.18 6.18
C ALA A 104 -7.16 -5.18 6.89
N LEU A 105 -5.90 -4.84 7.07
CA LEU A 105 -4.92 -5.77 7.66
C LEU A 105 -5.13 -6.00 9.16
N ALA A 106 -5.82 -5.09 9.86
CA ALA A 106 -6.18 -5.29 11.26
C ALA A 106 -7.10 -6.50 11.48
N SER A 107 -7.98 -6.82 10.51
CA SER A 107 -8.86 -8.01 10.59
C SER A 107 -8.13 -9.33 10.27
N CYS A 108 -6.89 -9.25 9.79
CA CYS A 108 -6.05 -10.39 9.42
C CYS A 108 -5.02 -10.78 10.50
N ARG A 109 -5.04 -10.16 11.69
CA ARG A 109 -4.11 -10.55 12.76
C ARG A 109 -4.49 -11.90 13.37
N VAL A 110 -3.47 -12.71 13.68
CA VAL A 110 -3.56 -14.00 14.39
C VAL A 110 -3.36 -13.78 15.88
#